data_AF-A0A1Q7ACF0-F1
#
_entry.id   AF-A0A1Q7ACF0-F1
#
_cell.length_a   1.000
_cell.length_b   1.000
_cell.length_c   1.000
_cell.angle_alpha   90.00
_cell.angle_beta   90.00
_cell.angle_gamma   90.00
#
_symmetry.space_group_name_H-M   'P 1'
#
loop_
_entity.id
_entity.type
_entity.pdbx_description
1 polymer ?
#
loop_
_entity_poly.entity_id
_entity_poly.type
_entity_poly.pdbx_seq_one_letter_code
_entity_poly.pdbx_strand_id
1 'polypeptide(L)'
;MHTQKTACQHIDQLGGKYLFFFKDNHPTAHEDLALFFQDPHANQSAWGFFSQTEKGHGRLSTRTVRTSTQMNDWFAREWTGIAQTFEVTRTVKRKRRQVIEQLPAAEQTPPSTGPTQAPPSSKAKPPKPAKQVIFVEETSQQVVYGFSNLTPAEASPQAIATFLRNHWAIENRLHWRRDVTLHEDQSQVRSVGKPQGLAALNNIVLSLMDWLGVRNVPEQMRIFAAFPKLALALLLGPLTFE
;
A
#
# COMPACT_ATOMS: atom_id res chain seq x y z
N MET A 1 3.40 4.07 12.04
CA MET A 1 2.60 3.88 13.28
C MET A 1 2.70 2.41 13.65
N HIS A 2 3.52 2.08 14.64
CA HIS A 2 4.00 0.71 14.85
C HIS A 2 3.14 0.02 15.91
N THR A 3 2.62 -1.16 15.59
CA THR A 3 1.97 -2.09 16.52
C THR A 3 2.90 -2.30 17.72
N GLN A 4 2.57 -1.69 18.86
CA GLN A 4 3.36 -1.75 20.09
C GLN A 4 2.50 -2.36 21.19
N LYS A 5 3.05 -3.31 21.95
CA LYS A 5 2.33 -4.02 23.02
C LYS A 5 1.72 -3.06 24.05
N THR A 6 2.48 -2.05 24.46
CA THR A 6 2.04 -1.00 25.40
C THR A 6 0.88 -0.16 24.85
N ALA A 7 0.90 0.16 23.56
CA ALA A 7 -0.20 0.88 22.92
C ALA A 7 -1.50 0.04 22.88
N CYS A 8 -1.37 -1.27 22.62
CA CYS A 8 -2.51 -2.19 22.66
C CYS A 8 -3.17 -2.18 24.04
N GLN A 9 -2.36 -2.33 25.09
CA GLN A 9 -2.82 -2.35 26.48
C GLN A 9 -3.54 -1.05 26.87
N HIS A 10 -2.97 0.11 26.55
CA HIS A 10 -3.62 1.39 26.86
C HIS A 10 -4.93 1.59 26.12
N ILE A 11 -5.00 1.23 24.82
CA ILE A 11 -6.24 1.37 24.05
C ILE A 11 -7.31 0.46 24.65
N ASP A 12 -6.97 -0.78 24.97
CA ASP A 12 -7.91 -1.75 25.53
C ASP A 12 -8.42 -1.32 26.91
N GLN A 13 -7.54 -0.83 27.79
CA GLN A 13 -7.89 -0.29 29.11
C GLN A 13 -8.86 0.90 29.04
N LEU A 14 -8.77 1.70 27.99
CA LEU A 14 -9.67 2.83 27.74
C LEU A 14 -10.95 2.43 26.99
N GLY A 15 -11.17 1.13 26.75
CA GLY A 15 -12.32 0.62 25.99
C GLY A 15 -12.25 0.92 24.49
N GLY A 16 -11.08 1.33 23.98
CA GLY A 16 -10.85 1.58 22.57
C GLY A 16 -10.81 0.30 21.75
N LYS A 17 -11.21 0.39 20.49
CA LYS A 17 -11.19 -0.73 19.53
C LYS A 17 -10.05 -0.55 18.54
N TYR A 18 -9.38 -1.64 18.18
CA TYR A 18 -8.23 -1.59 17.29
C TYR A 18 -8.19 -2.75 16.29
N LEU A 19 -7.57 -2.49 15.15
CA LEU A 19 -7.08 -3.49 14.21
C LEU A 19 -5.60 -3.21 14.02
N PHE A 20 -4.74 -4.16 14.38
CA PHE A 20 -3.30 -4.01 14.26
C PHE A 20 -2.70 -4.97 13.26
N PHE A 21 -1.70 -4.48 12.55
CA PHE A 21 -0.93 -5.25 11.58
C PHE A 21 0.43 -5.61 12.16
N PHE A 22 0.86 -6.85 11.97
CA PHE A 22 2.26 -7.18 12.15
C PHE A 22 3.02 -6.74 10.89
N LYS A 23 3.90 -5.75 11.07
CA LYS A 23 4.88 -5.32 10.07
C LYS A 23 6.27 -5.79 10.53
N ASP A 24 7.33 -5.27 9.92
CA ASP A 24 8.74 -5.58 10.18
C ASP A 24 9.17 -5.51 11.66
N ASN A 25 8.39 -4.87 12.52
CA ASN A 25 8.66 -4.74 13.95
C ASN A 25 8.29 -5.98 14.79
N HIS A 26 7.54 -6.94 14.25
CA HIS A 26 7.16 -8.19 14.94
C HIS A 26 7.29 -9.39 14.00
N PRO A 27 8.52 -9.75 13.59
CA PRO A 27 8.75 -10.79 12.58
C PRO A 27 8.21 -12.16 13.00
N THR A 28 8.37 -12.55 14.27
CA THR A 28 7.87 -13.84 14.78
C THR A 28 6.35 -13.91 14.73
N ALA A 29 5.63 -12.90 15.23
CA ALA A 29 4.17 -12.89 15.20
C ALA A 29 3.62 -12.89 13.76
N HIS A 30 4.32 -12.22 12.85
CA HIS A 30 4.01 -12.27 11.42
C HIS A 30 4.22 -13.69 10.85
N GLU A 31 5.35 -14.33 11.15
CA GLU A 31 5.66 -15.70 10.70
C GLU A 31 4.67 -16.73 11.23
N ASP A 32 4.32 -16.67 12.52
CA ASP A 32 3.33 -17.55 13.15
C ASP A 32 1.98 -17.49 12.43
N LEU A 33 1.50 -16.28 12.12
CA LEU A 33 0.26 -16.08 11.38
C LEU A 33 0.37 -16.53 9.93
N ALA A 34 1.52 -16.30 9.29
CA ALA A 34 1.76 -16.76 7.94
C ALA A 34 1.70 -18.29 7.85
N LEU A 35 2.35 -19.00 8.79
CA LEU A 35 2.29 -20.45 8.89
C LEU A 35 0.86 -20.93 9.13
N PHE A 36 0.15 -20.34 10.10
CA PHE A 36 -1.23 -20.71 10.42
C PHE A 36 -2.20 -20.52 9.24
N PHE A 37 -2.18 -19.36 8.57
CA PHE A 37 -3.10 -19.08 7.46
C PHE A 37 -2.77 -19.85 6.17
N GLN A 38 -1.56 -20.40 6.07
CA GLN A 38 -1.13 -21.24 4.96
C GLN A 38 -1.24 -22.74 5.27
N ASP A 39 -1.48 -23.12 6.53
CA ASP A 39 -1.58 -24.52 6.95
C ASP A 39 -2.78 -25.21 6.27
N PRO A 40 -2.54 -26.23 5.42
CA PRO A 40 -3.61 -27.01 4.79
C PRO A 40 -4.44 -27.82 5.78
N HIS A 41 -3.90 -28.08 6.98
CA HIS A 41 -4.55 -28.89 8.02
C HIS A 41 -5.34 -28.04 9.02
N ALA A 42 -5.23 -26.72 8.97
CA ALA A 42 -6.03 -25.85 9.83
C ALA A 42 -7.52 -26.07 9.54
N ASN A 43 -8.35 -26.09 10.59
CA ASN A 43 -9.78 -26.19 10.42
C ASN A 43 -10.37 -24.87 9.91
N GLN A 44 -10.41 -24.71 8.58
CA GLN A 44 -10.88 -23.49 7.91
C GLN A 44 -12.41 -23.34 7.91
N SER A 45 -13.17 -24.34 8.34
CA SER A 45 -14.65 -24.27 8.38
C SER A 45 -15.17 -23.21 9.35
N ALA A 46 -14.37 -22.88 10.38
CA ALA A 46 -14.69 -21.85 11.36
C ALA A 46 -14.17 -20.46 10.97
N TRP A 47 -13.52 -20.31 9.81
CA TRP A 47 -12.93 -19.05 9.41
C TRP A 47 -13.97 -18.12 8.78
N GLY A 48 -13.81 -16.82 9.05
CA GLY A 48 -14.51 -15.80 8.29
C GLY A 48 -13.83 -15.59 6.94
N PHE A 49 -14.62 -15.40 5.88
CA PHE A 49 -14.11 -15.10 4.54
C PHE A 49 -14.87 -13.94 3.89
N PHE A 50 -14.13 -13.02 3.27
CA PHE A 50 -14.69 -12.00 2.39
C PHE A 50 -13.74 -11.69 1.25
N SER A 51 -14.25 -11.47 0.04
CA SER A 51 -13.45 -11.02 -1.09
C SER A 51 -14.20 -9.97 -1.90
N GLN A 52 -13.48 -8.93 -2.33
CA GLN A 52 -14.03 -7.87 -3.17
C GLN A 52 -13.04 -7.48 -4.25
N THR A 53 -13.55 -7.27 -5.46
CA THR A 53 -12.75 -6.83 -6.61
C THR A 53 -13.20 -5.44 -7.06
N GLU A 54 -12.22 -4.56 -7.26
CA GLU A 54 -12.41 -3.18 -7.71
C GLU A 54 -11.60 -2.95 -9.00
N LYS A 55 -12.23 -2.32 -9.99
CA LYS A 55 -11.56 -1.89 -11.23
C LYS A 55 -11.30 -0.39 -11.17
N GLY A 56 -10.05 0.03 -11.38
CA GLY A 56 -9.68 1.44 -11.39
C GLY A 56 -8.25 1.66 -11.85
N HIS A 57 -7.99 2.82 -12.48
CA HIS A 57 -6.65 3.21 -12.97
C HIS A 57 -5.96 2.12 -13.84
N GLY A 58 -6.73 1.47 -14.73
CA GLY A 58 -6.22 0.41 -15.62
C GLY A 58 -5.88 -0.92 -14.91
N ARG A 59 -6.29 -1.09 -13.65
CA ARG A 59 -5.99 -2.26 -12.82
C ARG A 59 -7.27 -2.92 -12.29
N LEU A 60 -7.24 -4.24 -12.15
CA LEU A 60 -8.15 -5.00 -11.28
C LEU A 60 -7.45 -5.26 -9.94
N SER A 61 -8.08 -4.84 -8.84
CA SER A 61 -7.56 -5.03 -7.48
C SER A 61 -8.55 -5.90 -6.71
N THR A 62 -8.14 -7.10 -6.32
CA THR A 62 -8.93 -8.00 -5.47
C THR A 62 -8.35 -7.95 -4.06
N ARG A 63 -9.21 -7.70 -3.06
CA ARG A 63 -8.86 -7.83 -1.64
C ARG A 63 -9.63 -8.98 -1.05
N THR A 64 -8.93 -9.91 -0.44
CA THR A 64 -9.48 -11.05 0.29
C THR A 64 -9.10 -10.91 1.75
N VAL A 65 -10.07 -11.07 2.64
CA VAL A 65 -9.89 -11.09 4.10
C VAL A 65 -10.28 -12.46 4.61
N ARG A 66 -9.38 -13.07 5.39
CA ARG A 66 -9.64 -14.29 6.17
C ARG A 66 -9.52 -13.94 7.65
N THR A 67 -10.40 -14.47 8.48
CA THR A 67 -10.35 -14.26 9.94
C THR A 67 -10.47 -15.58 10.69
N SER A 68 -9.86 -15.66 11.87
CA SER A 68 -9.95 -16.83 12.76
C SER A 68 -9.79 -16.42 14.22
N THR A 69 -10.37 -17.21 15.12
CA THR A 69 -10.17 -17.10 16.57
C THR A 69 -9.18 -18.13 17.11
N GLN A 70 -8.71 -19.06 16.27
CA GLN A 70 -7.93 -20.24 16.71
C GLN A 70 -6.55 -19.88 17.25
N MET A 71 -6.01 -18.72 16.89
CA MET A 71 -4.73 -18.23 17.42
C MET A 71 -4.89 -17.27 18.60
N ASN A 72 -6.11 -17.06 19.13
CA ASN A 72 -6.32 -16.13 20.24
C ASN A 72 -5.50 -16.55 21.47
N ASP A 73 -5.58 -17.81 21.89
CA ASP A 73 -4.85 -18.32 23.05
C ASP A 73 -3.32 -18.30 22.85
N TRP A 74 -2.87 -18.49 21.61
CA TRP A 74 -1.46 -18.41 21.24
C TRP A 74 -0.91 -17.00 21.50
N PHE A 75 -1.59 -15.98 20.98
CA PHE A 75 -1.14 -14.61 21.11
C PHE A 75 -1.52 -13.94 22.45
N ALA A 76 -2.54 -14.43 23.15
CA ALA A 76 -2.98 -13.90 24.44
C ALA A 76 -1.88 -13.91 25.52
N ARG A 77 -0.85 -14.75 25.36
CA ARG A 77 0.34 -14.79 26.23
C ARG A 77 1.14 -13.50 26.22
N GLU A 78 1.12 -12.78 25.10
CA GLU A 78 1.96 -11.60 24.88
C GLU A 78 1.17 -10.33 24.54
N TRP A 79 -0.08 -10.50 24.12
CA TRP A 79 -0.92 -9.45 23.56
C TRP A 79 -2.29 -9.44 24.24
N THR A 80 -2.67 -8.28 24.76
CA THR A 80 -3.90 -8.10 25.53
C THR A 80 -5.10 -7.85 24.63
N GLY A 81 -6.23 -8.48 24.95
CA GLY A 81 -7.52 -8.18 24.33
C GLY A 81 -7.74 -8.82 22.96
N ILE A 82 -6.92 -9.78 22.52
CA ILE A 82 -7.09 -10.42 21.22
C ILE A 82 -8.42 -11.19 21.17
N ALA A 83 -9.25 -10.82 20.21
CA ALA A 83 -10.55 -11.43 19.96
C ALA A 83 -10.61 -12.17 18.61
N GLN A 84 -9.80 -11.77 17.62
CA GLN A 84 -9.59 -12.53 16.38
C GLN A 84 -8.29 -12.11 15.68
N THR A 85 -7.72 -13.03 14.90
CA THR A 85 -6.63 -12.78 13.95
C THR A 85 -7.16 -12.70 12.51
N PHE A 86 -6.42 -12.03 11.64
CA PHE A 86 -6.81 -11.87 10.24
C PHE A 86 -5.62 -11.88 9.29
N GLU A 87 -5.88 -12.34 8.07
CA GLU A 87 -5.03 -12.17 6.90
C GLU A 87 -5.76 -11.29 5.88
N VAL A 88 -5.04 -10.36 5.28
CA VAL A 88 -5.52 -9.58 4.14
C VAL A 88 -4.58 -9.78 2.97
N THR A 89 -5.13 -10.38 1.93
CA THR A 89 -4.45 -10.57 0.65
C THR A 89 -4.95 -9.54 -0.35
N ARG A 90 -4.04 -8.77 -0.95
CA ARG A 90 -4.33 -7.87 -2.06
C ARG A 90 -3.65 -8.35 -3.32
N THR A 91 -4.44 -8.71 -4.32
CA THR A 91 -3.99 -9.11 -5.65
C THR A 91 -4.29 -8.01 -6.66
N VAL A 92 -3.30 -7.66 -7.46
CA VAL A 92 -3.32 -6.58 -8.45
C VAL A 92 -3.03 -7.19 -9.80
N LYS A 93 -3.98 -7.11 -10.74
CA LYS A 93 -3.79 -7.52 -12.13
C LYS A 93 -3.76 -6.31 -13.05
N ARG A 94 -2.73 -6.20 -13.88
CA ARG A 94 -2.54 -5.14 -14.87
C ARG A 94 -2.26 -5.76 -16.24
N LYS A 95 -2.80 -5.16 -17.29
CA LYS A 95 -2.41 -5.47 -18.67
C LYS A 95 -1.38 -4.44 -19.11
N ARG A 96 -0.16 -4.90 -19.41
CA ARG A 96 0.89 -4.06 -19.96
C ARG A 96 1.10 -4.38 -21.42
N ARG A 97 1.18 -3.34 -22.24
CA ARG A 97 1.59 -3.44 -23.63
C ARG A 97 3.10 -3.69 -23.67
N GLN A 98 3.52 -4.80 -24.26
CA GLN A 98 4.94 -5.10 -24.50
C GLN A 98 5.15 -5.24 -26.01
N VAL A 99 6.22 -4.65 -26.52
CA VAL A 99 6.64 -4.80 -27.91
C VAL A 99 7.80 -5.77 -27.91
N ILE A 100 7.62 -6.91 -28.56
CA ILE A 100 8.68 -7.90 -28.75
C ILE A 100 9.20 -7.77 -30.18
N GLU A 101 10.53 -7.82 -30.33
CA GLU A 101 11.18 -7.91 -31.63
C GLU A 101 11.28 -9.40 -31.97
N GLN A 102 10.68 -9.81 -33.09
CA GLN A 102 10.86 -11.17 -33.58
C GLN A 102 12.27 -11.28 -34.15
N LEU A 103 13.07 -12.22 -33.64
CA LEU A 103 14.26 -12.64 -34.37
C LEU A 103 13.81 -13.22 -35.71
N PRO A 104 14.46 -12.86 -36.83
CA PRO A 104 14.16 -13.48 -38.11
C PRO A 104 14.33 -14.99 -37.96
N ALA A 105 13.35 -15.76 -38.44
CA ALA A 105 13.44 -17.21 -38.48
C ALA A 105 14.77 -17.57 -39.15
N ALA A 106 15.60 -18.38 -38.47
CA ALA A 106 16.86 -18.83 -39.05
C ALA A 106 16.55 -19.52 -40.38
N GLU A 107 16.93 -18.88 -41.47
CA GLU A 107 16.87 -19.42 -42.81
C GLU A 107 17.76 -20.67 -42.79
N GLN A 108 17.16 -21.86 -42.82
CA GLN A 108 17.89 -23.11 -42.89
C GLN A 108 18.50 -23.21 -44.28
N THR A 109 19.72 -22.69 -44.45
CA THR A 109 20.47 -22.85 -45.69
C THR A 109 20.95 -24.30 -45.77
N PRO A 110 20.61 -25.06 -46.83
CA PRO A 110 21.20 -26.38 -47.03
C PRO A 110 22.72 -26.24 -47.27
N PRO A 111 23.54 -27.24 -46.89
CA PRO A 111 24.99 -27.15 -47.01
C PRO A 111 25.40 -27.11 -48.49
N SER A 112 25.96 -25.98 -48.92
CA SER A 112 26.60 -25.79 -50.22
C SER A 112 28.06 -26.28 -50.16
N THR A 113 28.36 -27.36 -50.88
CA THR A 113 29.71 -27.85 -51.16
C THR A 113 30.30 -27.17 -52.41
N GLY A 114 31.39 -26.40 -52.26
CA GLY A 114 32.19 -25.92 -53.40
C GLY A 114 33.05 -24.68 -53.10
N PRO A 115 34.28 -24.57 -53.64
CA PRO A 115 35.20 -23.48 -53.31
C PRO A 115 34.88 -22.16 -54.05
N THR A 116 34.76 -21.11 -53.24
CA THR A 116 35.11 -19.69 -53.42
C THR A 116 35.13 -19.10 -54.85
N GLN A 117 34.14 -18.26 -55.16
CA GLN A 117 34.26 -17.14 -56.10
C GLN A 117 34.15 -15.79 -55.37
N ALA A 118 34.87 -14.79 -55.88
CA ALA A 118 35.02 -13.42 -55.34
C ALA A 118 33.70 -12.61 -55.28
N PRO A 119 33.63 -11.54 -54.46
CA PRO A 119 32.36 -11.04 -53.92
C PRO A 119 31.65 -10.05 -54.86
N PRO A 120 30.31 -10.10 -55.00
CA PRO A 120 29.56 -8.94 -55.47
C PRO A 120 29.32 -7.96 -54.32
N SER A 121 29.74 -6.71 -54.54
CA SER A 121 29.47 -5.57 -53.68
C SER A 121 28.01 -5.12 -53.79
N SER A 122 27.18 -5.46 -52.81
CA SER A 122 26.15 -4.54 -52.32
C SER A 122 25.83 -4.88 -50.86
N LYS A 123 26.13 -3.94 -49.94
CA LYS A 123 25.66 -4.05 -48.55
C LYS A 123 24.19 -3.66 -48.53
N ALA A 124 23.30 -4.61 -48.81
CA ALA A 124 21.89 -4.44 -48.49
C ALA A 124 21.76 -4.31 -46.96
N LYS A 125 21.11 -3.23 -46.50
CA LYS A 125 20.86 -3.00 -45.08
C LYS A 125 20.00 -4.16 -44.56
N PRO A 126 20.34 -4.80 -43.43
CA PRO A 126 19.54 -5.90 -42.91
C PRO A 126 18.09 -5.44 -42.68
N PRO A 127 17.09 -6.27 -43.02
CA PRO A 127 15.69 -5.94 -42.78
C PRO A 127 15.48 -5.68 -41.29
N LYS A 128 14.79 -4.59 -40.96
CA LYS A 128 14.47 -4.27 -39.56
C LYS A 128 13.60 -5.39 -38.99
N PRO A 129 13.85 -5.84 -37.75
CA PRO A 129 13.05 -6.89 -37.14
C PRO A 129 11.58 -6.45 -37.06
N ALA A 130 10.68 -7.37 -37.41
CA ALA A 130 9.25 -7.15 -37.27
C ALA A 130 8.91 -6.97 -35.79
N LYS A 131 8.22 -5.87 -35.46
CA LYS A 131 7.78 -5.57 -34.09
C LYS A 131 6.37 -6.09 -33.89
N GLN A 132 6.19 -6.98 -32.92
CA GLN A 132 4.87 -7.46 -32.53
C GLN A 132 4.48 -6.85 -31.18
N VAL A 133 3.23 -6.35 -31.10
CA VAL A 133 2.65 -5.87 -29.84
C VAL A 133 1.90 -7.02 -29.19
N ILE A 134 2.30 -7.38 -27.97
CA ILE A 134 1.59 -8.32 -27.11
C ILE A 134 1.07 -7.59 -25.86
N PHE A 135 0.00 -8.12 -25.26
CA PHE A 135 -0.48 -7.68 -23.95
C PHE A 135 -0.11 -8.73 -22.92
N VAL A 136 0.72 -8.36 -21.96
CA VAL A 136 1.14 -9.23 -20.86
C VAL A 136 0.32 -8.90 -19.63
N GLU A 137 -0.19 -9.93 -18.96
CA GLU A 137 -0.83 -9.79 -17.66
C GLU A 137 0.22 -9.87 -16.55
N GLU A 138 0.44 -8.75 -15.87
CA GLU A 138 1.26 -8.68 -14.66
C GLU A 138 0.34 -8.85 -13.45
N THR A 139 0.65 -9.83 -12.59
CA THR A 139 -0.04 -10.03 -11.30
C THR A 139 0.93 -9.76 -10.17
N SER A 140 0.59 -8.86 -9.25
CA SER A 140 1.31 -8.70 -7.99
C SER A 140 0.40 -8.98 -6.80
N GLN A 141 0.96 -9.60 -5.76
CA GLN A 141 0.25 -9.96 -4.55
C GLN A 141 0.98 -9.37 -3.34
N GLN A 142 0.21 -8.87 -2.39
CA GLN A 142 0.70 -8.42 -1.10
C GLN A 142 -0.18 -9.06 -0.03
N VAL A 143 0.45 -9.67 0.97
CA VAL A 143 -0.23 -10.27 2.11
C VAL A 143 0.18 -9.52 3.36
N VAL A 144 -0.77 -9.23 4.24
CA VAL A 144 -0.54 -8.65 5.55
C VAL A 144 -1.33 -9.42 6.60
N TYR A 145 -0.75 -9.57 7.78
CA TYR A 145 -1.35 -10.28 8.90
C TYR A 145 -1.57 -9.34 10.08
N GLY A 146 -2.54 -9.68 10.92
CA GLY A 146 -2.88 -8.86 12.06
C GLY A 146 -3.88 -9.49 13.02
N PHE A 147 -4.29 -8.69 14.00
CA PHE A 147 -5.27 -9.08 15.01
C PHE A 147 -6.11 -7.88 15.46
N SER A 148 -7.22 -8.17 16.13
CA SER A 148 -8.15 -7.17 16.65
C SER A 148 -8.71 -7.58 18.01
N ASN A 149 -9.10 -6.60 18.82
CA ASN A 149 -9.93 -6.81 20.01
C ASN A 149 -11.45 -6.78 19.74
N LEU A 150 -11.83 -6.81 18.46
CA LEU A 150 -13.21 -6.98 18.04
C LEU A 150 -13.46 -8.48 17.80
N THR A 151 -14.52 -9.02 18.40
CA THR A 151 -14.97 -10.39 18.15
C THR A 151 -15.48 -10.55 16.70
N PRO A 152 -15.58 -11.79 16.17
CA PRO A 152 -16.16 -12.02 14.84
C PRO A 152 -17.57 -11.44 14.66
N ALA A 153 -18.34 -11.30 15.74
CA ALA A 153 -19.67 -10.68 15.75
C ALA A 153 -19.60 -9.15 15.65
N GLU A 154 -18.63 -8.51 16.32
CA GLU A 154 -18.41 -7.06 16.24
C GLU A 154 -17.72 -6.63 14.93
N ALA A 155 -16.86 -7.47 14.39
CA ALA A 155 -16.11 -7.21 13.16
C ALA A 155 -16.06 -8.45 12.28
N SER A 156 -16.98 -8.52 11.31
CA SER A 156 -16.94 -9.51 10.24
C SER A 156 -15.74 -9.26 9.31
N PRO A 157 -15.34 -10.25 8.49
CA PRO A 157 -14.29 -10.05 7.47
C PRO A 157 -14.58 -8.88 6.51
N GLN A 158 -15.86 -8.62 6.20
CA GLN A 158 -16.28 -7.46 5.40
C GLN A 158 -16.11 -6.14 6.16
N ALA A 159 -16.44 -6.12 7.46
CA ALA A 159 -16.25 -4.95 8.31
C ALA A 159 -14.75 -4.62 8.42
N ILE A 160 -13.91 -5.64 8.64
CA ILE A 160 -12.45 -5.50 8.61
C ILE A 160 -12.00 -4.93 7.26
N ALA A 161 -12.42 -5.51 6.13
CA ALA A 161 -12.07 -4.98 4.80
C ALA A 161 -12.43 -3.49 4.65
N THR A 162 -13.56 -3.08 5.22
CA THR A 162 -14.06 -1.70 5.20
C THR A 162 -13.24 -0.78 6.12
N PHE A 163 -12.98 -1.18 7.35
CA PHE A 163 -12.11 -0.43 8.27
C PHE A 163 -10.74 -0.20 7.67
N LEU A 164 -10.18 -1.24 7.05
CA LEU A 164 -8.88 -1.14 6.39
C LEU A 164 -8.91 -0.18 5.22
N ARG A 165 -9.93 -0.25 4.36
CA ARG A 165 -10.08 0.74 3.27
C ARG A 165 -10.16 2.17 3.80
N ASN A 166 -10.96 2.40 4.83
CA ASN A 166 -11.14 3.73 5.41
C ASN A 166 -9.84 4.22 6.04
N HIS A 167 -9.12 3.36 6.76
CA HIS A 167 -7.80 3.67 7.31
C HIS A 167 -6.82 4.07 6.21
N TRP A 168 -6.71 3.28 5.14
CA TRP A 168 -5.86 3.61 3.99
C TRP A 168 -6.30 4.91 3.30
N ALA A 169 -7.59 5.24 3.26
CA ALA A 169 -8.05 6.49 2.68
C ALA A 169 -7.57 7.70 3.50
N ILE A 170 -7.60 7.59 4.84
CA ILE A 170 -7.07 8.61 5.75
C ILE A 170 -5.55 8.72 5.59
N GLU A 171 -4.85 7.59 5.63
CA GLU A 171 -3.40 7.51 5.48
C GLU A 171 -2.97 8.12 4.13
N ASN A 172 -3.52 7.65 3.01
CA ASN A 172 -3.16 8.16 1.68
C ASN A 172 -3.48 9.65 1.51
N ARG A 173 -4.62 10.13 2.04
CA ARG A 173 -4.98 11.55 1.98
C ARG A 173 -3.97 12.40 2.74
N LEU A 174 -3.53 11.96 3.92
CA LEU A 174 -2.64 12.73 4.78
C LEU A 174 -1.17 12.66 4.31
N HIS A 175 -0.67 11.46 4.01
CA HIS A 175 0.74 11.22 3.70
C HIS A 175 1.19 11.96 2.45
N TRP A 176 0.49 11.84 1.33
CA TRP A 176 0.89 12.55 0.11
C TRP A 176 0.93 14.07 0.30
N ARG A 177 -0.05 14.62 1.03
CA ARG A 177 -0.09 16.05 1.35
C ARG A 177 1.10 16.46 2.21
N ARG A 178 1.46 15.67 3.21
CA ARG A 178 2.60 15.96 4.08
C ARG A 178 3.94 15.78 3.37
N ASP A 179 4.16 14.59 2.86
CA ASP A 179 5.44 14.13 2.34
C ASP A 179 5.82 14.91 1.08
N VAL A 180 4.86 15.07 0.15
CA VAL A 180 5.11 15.70 -1.15
C VAL A 180 4.68 17.16 -1.17
N THR A 181 3.48 17.50 -0.70
CA THR A 181 2.97 18.88 -0.85
C THR A 181 3.56 19.84 0.17
N LEU A 182 3.71 19.41 1.42
CA LEU A 182 4.40 20.17 2.48
C LEU A 182 5.91 19.90 2.51
N HIS A 183 6.41 19.05 1.60
CA HIS A 183 7.82 18.68 1.47
C HIS A 183 8.43 18.10 2.76
N GLU A 184 7.64 17.39 3.57
CA GLU A 184 8.11 16.81 4.83
C GLU A 184 9.29 15.86 4.63
N ASP A 185 9.28 15.06 3.56
CA ASP A 185 10.38 14.15 3.21
C ASP A 185 11.67 14.88 2.82
N GLN A 186 11.56 16.13 2.37
CA GLN A 186 12.70 16.96 1.99
C GLN A 186 13.28 17.71 3.19
N SER A 187 12.59 17.70 4.33
CA SER A 187 13.02 18.37 5.56
C SER A 187 14.34 17.79 6.07
N GLN A 188 15.35 18.64 6.21
CA GLN A 188 16.67 18.27 6.73
C GLN A 188 16.77 18.43 8.26
N VAL A 189 15.66 18.63 8.96
CA VAL A 189 15.65 18.79 10.41
C VAL A 189 15.98 17.46 11.08
N ARG A 190 17.14 17.36 11.75
CA ARG A 190 17.62 16.14 12.43
C ARG A 190 17.73 16.23 13.95
N SER A 191 17.42 17.38 14.55
CA SER A 191 17.49 17.51 16.02
C SER A 191 16.40 16.70 16.71
N VAL A 192 16.71 16.11 17.87
CA VAL A 192 15.76 15.34 18.69
C VAL A 192 14.48 16.13 18.95
N GLY A 193 13.31 15.49 18.78
CA GLY A 193 11.99 16.06 19.06
C GLY A 193 11.44 17.03 18.00
N LYS A 194 12.30 17.64 17.17
CA LYS A 194 11.87 18.59 16.15
C LYS A 194 11.09 17.96 14.98
N PRO A 195 11.46 16.77 14.46
CA PRO A 195 10.64 16.07 13.45
C PRO A 195 9.22 15.81 13.93
N GLN A 196 9.05 15.41 15.20
CA GLN A 196 7.74 15.17 15.80
C GLN A 196 6.94 16.48 15.91
N GLY A 197 7.57 17.57 16.35
CA GLY A 197 6.94 18.90 16.40
C GLY A 197 6.52 19.39 15.02
N LEU A 198 7.37 19.21 14.00
CA LEU A 198 7.05 19.60 12.63
C LEU A 198 5.89 18.76 12.05
N ALA A 199 5.89 17.45 12.29
CA ALA A 199 4.78 16.57 11.93
C ALA A 199 3.46 17.02 12.58
N ALA A 200 3.49 17.43 13.86
CA ALA A 200 2.33 17.94 14.56
C ALA A 200 1.82 19.25 13.94
N LEU A 201 2.71 20.19 13.63
CA LEU A 201 2.36 21.45 12.96
C LEU A 201 1.77 21.21 11.56
N ASN A 202 2.37 20.32 10.77
CA ASN A 202 1.86 19.94 9.46
C ASN A 202 0.44 19.36 9.57
N ASN A 203 0.20 18.47 10.54
CA ASN A 203 -1.15 17.94 10.79
C ASN A 203 -2.15 19.04 11.14
N ILE A 204 -1.76 20.02 11.97
CA ILE A 204 -2.62 21.17 12.33
C ILE A 204 -2.96 21.99 11.08
N VAL A 205 -1.95 22.36 10.28
CA VAL A 205 -2.15 23.15 9.05
C VAL A 205 -3.11 22.43 8.09
N LEU A 206 -2.91 21.13 7.86
CA LEU A 206 -3.78 20.37 6.96
C LEU A 206 -5.20 20.23 7.52
N SER A 207 -5.35 20.08 8.84
CA SER A 207 -6.67 20.01 9.49
C SER A 207 -7.42 21.34 9.38
N LEU A 208 -6.73 22.47 9.57
CA LEU A 208 -7.32 23.80 9.39
C LEU A 208 -7.71 24.06 7.93
N MET A 209 -6.86 23.68 6.97
CA MET A 209 -7.20 23.74 5.55
C MET A 209 -8.43 22.89 5.21
N ASP A 210 -8.54 21.69 5.80
CA ASP A 210 -9.69 20.81 5.61
C ASP A 210 -10.96 21.43 6.19
N TRP A 211 -10.86 22.02 7.38
CA TRP A 211 -11.95 22.72 8.05
C TRP A 211 -12.44 23.94 7.25
N LEU A 212 -11.52 24.69 6.64
CA LEU A 212 -11.83 25.83 5.75
C LEU A 212 -12.26 25.39 4.33
N GLY A 213 -12.36 24.09 4.06
CA GLY A 213 -12.82 23.59 2.76
C GLY A 213 -11.82 23.79 1.61
N VAL A 214 -10.52 23.95 1.89
CA VAL A 214 -9.47 24.09 0.86
C VAL A 214 -9.41 22.81 0.02
N ARG A 215 -9.74 22.93 -1.27
CA ARG A 215 -9.78 21.78 -2.20
C ARG A 215 -8.42 21.45 -2.83
N ASN A 216 -7.54 22.45 -2.97
CA ASN A 216 -6.25 22.33 -3.64
C ASN A 216 -5.12 22.85 -2.74
N VAL A 217 -4.52 21.92 -1.99
CA VAL A 217 -3.47 22.23 -1.02
C VAL A 217 -2.19 22.74 -1.69
N PRO A 218 -1.71 22.18 -2.82
CA PRO A 218 -0.58 22.75 -3.55
C PRO A 218 -0.78 24.22 -3.94
N GLU A 219 -1.98 24.59 -4.39
CA GLU A 219 -2.32 25.97 -4.73
C GLU A 219 -2.33 26.88 -3.49
N GLN A 220 -2.96 26.44 -2.40
CA GLN A 220 -2.97 27.17 -1.14
C GLN A 220 -1.54 27.38 -0.59
N MET A 221 -0.66 26.40 -0.74
CA MET A 221 0.75 26.53 -0.34
C MET A 221 1.50 27.57 -1.19
N ARG A 222 1.19 27.71 -2.48
CA ARG A 222 1.76 28.79 -3.31
C ARG A 222 1.27 30.16 -2.86
N ILE A 223 -0.01 30.28 -2.48
CA ILE A 223 -0.57 31.51 -1.89
C ILE A 223 0.16 31.85 -0.59
N PHE A 224 0.35 30.89 0.31
CA PHE A 224 1.09 31.09 1.55
C PHE A 224 2.56 31.45 1.32
N ALA A 225 3.22 30.87 0.33
CA ALA A 225 4.57 31.24 -0.04
C ALA A 225 4.66 32.68 -0.57
N ALA A 226 3.67 33.13 -1.36
CA ALA A 226 3.58 34.50 -1.85
C ALA A 226 3.17 35.50 -0.75
N PHE A 227 2.36 35.06 0.22
CA PHE A 227 1.81 35.88 1.30
C PHE A 227 1.94 35.20 2.68
N PRO A 228 3.14 35.17 3.27
CA PRO A 228 3.40 34.42 4.51
C PRO A 228 2.52 34.84 5.71
N LYS A 229 2.08 36.10 5.74
CA LYS A 229 1.16 36.60 6.77
C LYS A 229 -0.18 35.85 6.79
N LEU A 230 -0.65 35.33 5.65
CA LEU A 230 -1.88 34.53 5.60
C LEU A 230 -1.69 33.16 6.28
N ALA A 231 -0.51 32.56 6.16
CA ALA A 231 -0.19 31.32 6.86
C ALA A 231 -0.11 31.53 8.37
N LEU A 232 0.48 32.64 8.81
CA LEU A 232 0.52 33.02 10.23
C LEU A 232 -0.88 33.33 10.77
N ALA A 233 -1.71 34.04 10.00
CA ALA A 233 -3.09 34.33 10.37
C ALA A 233 -3.93 33.04 10.49
N LEU A 234 -3.70 32.04 9.64
CA LEU A 234 -4.35 30.74 9.77
C LEU A 234 -3.98 30.04 11.09
N LEU A 235 -2.71 30.12 11.51
CA LEU A 235 -2.20 29.41 12.68
C LEU A 235 -2.47 30.12 14.01
N LEU A 236 -2.43 31.45 14.00
CA LEU A 236 -2.45 32.29 15.21
C LEU A 236 -3.71 33.14 15.32
N GLY A 237 -4.51 33.21 14.25
CA GLY A 237 -5.77 33.93 14.24
C GLY A 237 -6.84 33.21 15.08
N PRO A 238 -7.86 33.95 15.55
CA PRO A 238 -8.96 33.33 16.26
C PRO A 238 -9.71 32.37 15.34
N LEU A 239 -10.04 31.18 15.84
CA LEU A 239 -10.87 30.19 15.13
C LEU A 239 -12.36 30.56 15.12
N THR A 240 -12.68 31.82 15.42
CA THR A 240 -14.05 32.34 15.48
C THR A 240 -14.52 32.75 14.10
N PHE A 241 -15.62 32.15 13.63
CA PHE A 241 -16.38 32.64 12.49
C PHE A 241 -17.88 32.51 12.79
N GLU A 242 -18.63 33.55 12.43
CA GLU A 242 -20.10 33.64 12.44
C GLU A 242 -20.75 32.65 11.47
#